data_AF-L7MSG0-F1
#
_entry.id   AF-L7MSG0-F1
#
_cell.length_a   1.000
_cell.length_b   1.000
_cell.length_c   1.000
_cell.angle_alpha   90.00
_cell.angle_beta   90.00
_cell.angle_gamma   90.00
#
_symmetry.space_group_name_H-M   'P 1'
#
loop_
_entity.id
_entity.type
_entity.pdbx_description
1 polymer ?
#
loop_
_entity_poly.entity_id
_entity_poly.type
_entity_poly.pdbx_seq_one_letter_code
_entity_poly.pdbx_strand_id
1 'polypeptide(L)'
;YIVWYCRWIYNFNIKGKEYGEEERLYIIRKSMKMSKSQFDSLEDHQKETFLKRELWIKENYEVYKQEQEEELKKKLANDPRWKRYRRWMKNEGPGRLTFVDD
;
A
#
# COMPACT_ATOMS: atom_id res chain seq x y z
N TYR A 1 14.69 18.34 14.19
CA TYR A 1 14.17 17.47 13.10
C TYR A 1 13.10 18.14 12.23
N ILE A 2 12.08 18.78 12.81
CA ILE A 2 10.97 19.43 12.05
C ILE A 2 11.47 20.59 11.17
N VAL A 3 12.43 21.37 11.64
CA VAL A 3 13.00 22.51 10.89
C VAL A 3 13.69 22.07 9.59
N TRP A 4 14.32 20.90 9.57
CA TRP A 4 14.90 20.35 8.33
C TRP A 4 13.78 20.00 7.34
N TYR A 5 12.69 19.40 7.83
CA TYR A 5 11.54 19.04 7.02
C TYR A 5 10.79 20.26 6.47
N CYS A 6 10.61 21.32 7.28
CA CYS A 6 9.99 22.57 6.83
C CYS A 6 10.88 23.32 5.83
N ARG A 7 12.20 23.35 6.04
CA ARG A 7 13.15 23.95 5.09
C ARG A 7 13.27 23.14 3.81
N TRP A 8 13.13 21.83 3.91
CA TRP A 8 12.98 20.89 2.79
C TRP A 8 11.70 21.28 2.02
N ILE A 9 10.50 21.16 2.61
CA ILE A 9 9.22 21.50 1.97
C ILE A 9 9.23 22.91 1.34
N TYR A 10 9.74 23.92 2.05
CA TYR A 10 9.80 25.30 1.55
C TYR A 10 10.75 25.43 0.34
N ASN A 11 11.93 24.80 0.37
CA ASN A 11 12.85 24.83 -0.77
C ASN A 11 12.32 24.05 -1.99
N PHE A 12 11.57 22.97 -1.78
CA PHE A 12 11.04 22.17 -2.89
C PHE A 12 9.76 22.76 -3.49
N ASN A 13 8.83 23.24 -2.66
CA ASN A 13 7.53 23.75 -3.12
C ASN A 13 7.62 25.19 -3.64
N ILE A 14 8.51 26.03 -3.09
CA ILE A 14 8.60 27.46 -3.49
C ILE A 14 9.77 27.73 -4.44
N LYS A 15 10.83 26.91 -4.42
CA LYS A 15 12.06 27.18 -5.20
C LYS A 15 12.21 26.34 -6.47
N GLY A 16 11.27 25.44 -6.76
CA GLY A 16 11.20 24.72 -8.04
C GLY A 16 12.47 23.95 -8.40
N LYS A 17 13.28 23.55 -7.41
CA LYS A 17 14.39 22.64 -7.67
C LYS A 17 13.80 21.26 -7.93
N GLU A 18 13.99 20.75 -9.14
CA GLU A 18 13.63 19.38 -9.47
C GLU A 18 14.24 18.47 -8.42
N TYR A 19 13.39 17.78 -7.67
CA TYR A 19 13.87 16.65 -6.89
C TYR A 19 14.66 15.76 -7.84
N GLY A 20 15.86 15.38 -7.42
CA GLY A 20 16.52 14.24 -8.02
C GLY A 20 15.57 13.05 -7.93
N GLU A 21 15.48 12.27 -9.01
CA GLU A 21 14.61 11.10 -9.10
C GLU A 21 14.82 10.16 -7.89
N GLU A 22 16.06 10.08 -7.41
CA GLU A 22 16.45 9.34 -6.21
C GLU A 22 15.77 9.80 -4.91
N GLU A 23 15.60 11.11 -4.68
CA GLU A 23 14.96 11.62 -3.47
C GLU A 23 13.46 11.31 -3.44
N ARG A 24 12.81 11.41 -4.61
CA ARG A 24 11.41 11.00 -4.76
C ARG A 24 11.25 9.51 -4.48
N LEU A 25 12.12 8.68 -5.06
CA LEU A 25 12.12 7.23 -4.85
C LEU A 25 12.37 6.87 -3.38
N TYR A 26 13.25 7.59 -2.68
CA TYR A 26 13.48 7.38 -1.26
C TYR A 26 12.22 7.64 -0.41
N ILE A 27 11.47 8.70 -0.73
CA ILE A 27 10.23 9.02 -0.01
C ILE A 27 9.14 8.02 -0.32
N ILE A 28 8.98 7.62 -1.59
CA ILE A 28 8.04 6.58 -2.01
C ILE A 28 8.35 5.27 -1.28
N ARG A 29 9.62 4.87 -1.20
CA ARG A 29 10.02 3.69 -0.43
C ARG A 29 9.62 3.81 1.04
N LYS A 30 9.83 5.00 1.64
CA LYS A 30 9.51 5.25 3.04
C LYS A 30 8.00 5.25 3.30
N SER A 31 7.18 5.79 2.39
CA SER A 31 5.71 5.78 2.52
C SER A 31 5.16 4.36 2.39
N MET A 32 5.67 3.56 1.45
CA MET A 32 5.28 2.16 1.25
C MET A 32 5.80 1.19 2.33
N LYS A 33 6.67 1.63 3.23
CA LYS A 33 7.30 0.79 4.28
C LYS A 33 8.04 -0.45 3.74
N MET A 34 8.67 -0.31 2.58
CA MET A 34 9.38 -1.42 1.91
C MET A 34 10.85 -1.46 2.35
N SER A 35 11.41 -2.66 2.45
CA SER A 35 12.87 -2.82 2.60
C SER A 35 13.59 -2.39 1.32
N LYS A 36 14.91 -2.15 1.41
CA LYS A 36 15.71 -1.79 0.23
C LYS A 36 15.69 -2.89 -0.82
N SER A 37 15.83 -4.14 -0.38
CA SER A 37 15.81 -5.31 -1.28
C SER A 37 14.47 -5.47 -2.00
N GLN A 38 13.35 -5.23 -1.31
CA GLN A 38 12.02 -5.24 -1.93
C GLN A 38 11.88 -4.12 -2.96
N PHE A 39 12.41 -2.94 -2.64
CA PHE A 39 12.35 -1.81 -3.56
C PHE A 39 13.24 -1.98 -4.79
N ASP A 40 14.44 -2.52 -4.61
CA ASP A 40 15.39 -2.79 -5.69
C ASP A 40 14.88 -3.90 -6.61
N SER A 41 14.08 -4.84 -6.09
CA SER A 41 13.41 -5.89 -6.88
C SER A 41 12.19 -5.41 -7.70
N LEU A 42 11.71 -4.18 -7.48
CA LEU A 42 10.62 -3.62 -8.28
C LEU A 42 11.12 -3.29 -9.69
N GLU A 43 10.30 -3.63 -10.68
CA GLU A 43 10.55 -3.24 -12.06
C GLU A 43 10.50 -1.72 -12.22
N ASP A 44 11.32 -1.22 -13.14
CA ASP A 44 11.46 0.22 -13.38
C ASP A 44 10.15 0.86 -13.86
N HIS A 45 9.30 0.10 -14.57
CA HIS A 45 7.96 0.57 -14.95
C HIS A 45 7.09 0.89 -13.71
N GLN A 46 7.22 0.11 -12.62
CA GLN A 46 6.45 0.38 -11.39
C GLN A 46 6.98 1.60 -10.68
N LYS A 47 8.31 1.76 -10.61
CA LYS A 47 8.95 2.97 -10.06
C LYS A 47 8.51 4.22 -10.82
N GLU A 48 8.46 4.15 -12.15
CA GLU A 48 7.98 5.24 -13.00
C GLU A 48 6.48 5.53 -12.77
N THR A 49 5.67 4.50 -12.56
CA THR A 49 4.25 4.66 -12.23
C THR A 49 4.06 5.34 -10.87
N PHE A 50 4.88 5.00 -9.87
CA PHE A 50 4.87 5.64 -8.56
C PHE A 50 5.32 7.10 -8.62
N LEU A 51 6.27 7.41 -9.52
CA LEU A 51 6.69 8.77 -9.80
C LEU A 51 5.58 9.57 -10.51
N LYS A 52 4.94 9.00 -11.54
CA LYS A 52 3.82 9.64 -12.25
C LYS A 52 2.62 9.93 -11.35
N ARG A 53 2.33 9.05 -10.39
CA ARG A 53 1.25 9.22 -9.41
C ARG A 53 1.64 10.09 -8.21
N GLU A 54 2.86 10.61 -8.20
CA GLU A 54 3.39 11.47 -7.15
C GLU A 54 3.22 10.87 -5.74
N LEU A 55 3.49 9.58 -5.58
CA LEU A 55 3.26 8.84 -4.31
C LEU A 55 4.19 9.29 -3.16
N TRP A 56 5.08 10.24 -3.42
CA TRP A 56 5.81 10.96 -2.38
C TRP A 56 4.91 11.94 -1.61
N ILE A 57 3.76 12.32 -2.18
CA ILE A 57 2.71 13.10 -1.51
C ILE A 57 1.86 12.13 -0.69
N LYS A 58 1.73 12.41 0.60
CA LYS A 58 1.04 11.52 1.54
C LYS A 58 -0.44 11.30 1.16
N GLU A 59 -1.11 12.32 0.65
CA GLU A 59 -2.50 12.25 0.19
C GLU A 59 -2.65 11.27 -0.99
N ASN A 60 -1.78 11.38 -2.00
CA ASN A 60 -1.77 10.47 -3.14
C ASN A 60 -1.43 9.03 -2.72
N TYR A 61 -0.54 8.86 -1.74
CA TYR A 61 -0.24 7.56 -1.18
C TYR A 61 -1.44 6.95 -0.45
N GLU A 62 -2.20 7.73 0.31
CA GLU A 62 -3.41 7.24 0.99
C GLU A 62 -4.48 6.80 -0.01
N VAL A 63 -4.69 7.58 -1.08
CA VAL A 63 -5.60 7.19 -2.18
C VAL A 63 -5.11 5.90 -2.85
N TYR A 64 -3.83 5.81 -3.18
CA TYR A 64 -3.24 4.61 -3.78
C TYR A 64 -3.39 3.37 -2.89
N LYS A 65 -3.17 3.52 -1.57
CA LYS A 65 -3.33 2.42 -0.61
C LYS A 65 -4.78 1.95 -0.54
N GLN A 66 -5.74 2.88 -0.57
CA GLN A 66 -7.17 2.54 -0.60
C GLN A 66 -7.54 1.82 -1.91
N GLU A 67 -7.05 2.27 -3.06
CA GLU A 67 -7.26 1.59 -4.35
C GLU A 67 -6.73 0.15 -4.31
N GLN A 68 -5.52 -0.06 -3.80
CA GLN A 68 -4.91 -1.38 -3.67
C GLN A 68 -5.68 -2.29 -2.71
N GLU A 69 -6.14 -1.76 -1.57
CA GLU A 69 -6.98 -2.51 -0.62
C GLU A 69 -8.33 -2.87 -1.23
N GLU A 70 -8.95 -1.96 -1.99
CA GLU A 70 -10.18 -2.24 -2.72
C GLU A 70 -10.00 -3.30 -3.81
N GLU A 71 -8.92 -3.22 -4.58
CA GLU A 71 -8.62 -4.17 -5.64
C GLU A 71 -8.37 -5.57 -5.05
N LEU A 72 -7.62 -5.65 -3.94
CA LEU A 72 -7.40 -6.89 -3.20
C LEU A 72 -8.72 -7.43 -2.65
N LYS A 73 -9.58 -6.56 -2.09
CA LYS A 73 -10.90 -6.93 -1.59
C LYS A 73 -11.81 -7.45 -2.69
N LYS A 74 -11.78 -6.85 -3.89
CA LYS A 74 -12.52 -7.31 -5.08
C LYS A 74 -12.00 -8.66 -5.57
N LYS A 75 -10.68 -8.86 -5.62
CA LYS A 75 -10.05 -10.16 -5.95
C LYS A 75 -10.45 -11.24 -4.95
N LEU A 76 -10.34 -10.98 -3.64
CA LEU A 76 -10.79 -11.88 -2.57
C LEU A 76 -12.29 -12.16 -2.67
N ALA A 77 -13.10 -11.14 -2.95
CA ALA A 77 -14.54 -11.31 -3.10
C ALA A 77 -14.89 -12.21 -4.27
N ASN A 78 -14.09 -12.22 -5.34
CA ASN A 78 -14.28 -13.06 -6.51
C ASN A 78 -13.68 -14.46 -6.37
N ASP A 79 -12.68 -14.65 -5.50
CA ASP A 79 -12.02 -15.94 -5.27
C ASP A 79 -13.01 -17.02 -4.74
N PRO A 80 -13.24 -18.12 -5.49
CA PRO A 80 -14.08 -19.23 -5.06
C PRO A 80 -13.63 -19.89 -3.75
N ARG A 81 -12.32 -19.93 -3.48
CA ARG A 81 -11.73 -20.51 -2.27
C ARG A 81 -12.06 -19.65 -1.05
N TRP A 82 -11.93 -18.33 -1.18
CA TRP A 82 -12.32 -17.38 -0.14
C TRP A 82 -13.84 -17.37 0.12
N LYS A 83 -14.66 -17.51 -0.94
CA LYS A 83 -16.12 -17.68 -0.81
C LYS A 83 -16.45 -18.97 -0.04
N ARG A 84 -15.79 -20.09 -0.34
CA ARG A 84 -15.98 -21.38 0.36
C ARG A 84 -15.56 -21.27 1.83
N TYR A 85 -14.40 -20.68 2.11
CA TYR A 85 -13.89 -20.47 3.46
C TYR A 85 -14.85 -19.59 4.29
N ARG A 86 -15.37 -18.49 3.73
CA ARG A 86 -16.38 -17.65 4.40
C ARG A 86 -17.67 -18.40 4.73
N ARG A 87 -18.15 -19.27 3.84
CA ARG A 87 -19.34 -20.12 4.09
C ARG A 87 -19.07 -21.13 5.20
N TRP A 88 -17.91 -21.77 5.19
CA TRP A 88 -17.48 -22.69 6.22
C TRP A 88 -17.37 -22.00 7.59
N MET A 89 -16.73 -20.83 7.67
CA MET A 89 -16.66 -20.04 8.91
C MET A 89 -18.05 -19.68 9.47
N LYS A 90 -19.04 -19.44 8.61
CA LYS A 90 -20.41 -19.10 9.02
C LYS A 90 -21.23 -20.33 9.47
N ASN A 91 -20.99 -21.49 8.87
CA ASN A 91 -21.82 -22.69 9.06
C ASN A 91 -21.18 -23.76 9.97
N GLU A 92 -19.85 -23.87 9.98
CA GLU A 92 -19.06 -24.97 10.57
C GLU A 92 -17.84 -24.48 11.36
N GLY A 93 -17.73 -23.17 11.62
CA GLY A 93 -16.61 -22.60 12.36
C GLY A 93 -16.42 -23.20 13.76
N PRO A 94 -15.24 -23.00 14.39
CA PRO A 94 -14.78 -23.68 15.62
C PRO A 94 -15.62 -23.43 16.89
N GLY A 95 -16.76 -22.74 16.79
CA GLY A 95 -17.72 -22.52 17.87
C GLY A 95 -19.04 -23.29 17.71
N ARG A 96 -19.13 -24.25 16.77
CA ARG A 96 -20.33 -25.08 16.64
C ARG A 96 -20.45 -25.99 17.87
N LEU A 97 -21.42 -25.72 18.75
CA LEU A 97 -21.97 -26.74 19.65
C LEU A 97 -22.62 -27.81 18.77
N THR A 98 -21.86 -28.85 18.43
CA THR A 98 -22.46 -30.09 17.97
C THR A 98 -23.09 -30.73 19.20
N PHE A 99 -24.42 -30.70 19.28
CA PHE A 99 -25.13 -31.65 20.15
C PHE A 99 -24.80 -33.03 19.58
N VAL A 100 -23.86 -33.70 20.21
CA VAL A 100 -23.63 -35.12 20.00
C VAL A 100 -24.77 -35.76 20.77
N ASP A 101 -25.86 -36.10 20.06
CA ASP A 101 -26.95 -36.87 20.65
C ASP A 101 -26.44 -38.30 20.82
N ASP A 102 -26.36 -38.74 22.08
CA ASP A 102 -25.97 -40.07 22.57
C ASP A 102 -27.08 -41.10 22.28
#